data_AF-A0A936LAV2-F1
#
_entry.id   AF-A0A936LAV2-F1
#
_cell.length_a   1.000
_cell.length_b   1.000
_cell.length_c   1.000
_cell.angle_alpha   90.00
_cell.angle_beta   90.00
_cell.angle_gamma   90.00
#
_symmetry.space_group_name_H-M   'P 1'
#
loop_
_entity.id
_entity.type
_entity.pdbx_description
1 polymer ?
#
loop_
_entity_poly.entity_id
_entity_poly.type
_entity_poly.pdbx_seq_one_letter_code
_entity_poly.pdbx_strand_id
1 'polypeptide(L)'
;MRIQESAAVAEVAAKLQAPERLRRSHHNPVSRIQEVTMGGFVPTAAMSALQIGFDAAQRNQRAKVEKSAQRAHAQDQIEQLRRKQETERRQRAQDLKRAIAAQRARFGARGLPVGGSAEAVLAGLAAEAERSNTDSRALANLRIGQLNTDSNYAARKSLLNATQPTYASTFDVIQKGLRRFPLFDA
;
A
#
# COMPACT_ATOMS: atom_id res chain seq x y z
N MET A 1 16.01 5.62 35.30
CA MET A 1 15.18 6.74 34.81
C MET A 1 14.54 6.39 33.45
N ARG A 2 13.77 5.29 33.39
CA ARG A 2 13.11 4.76 32.15
C ARG A 2 11.74 4.15 32.45
N ILE A 3 11.01 4.70 33.43
CA ILE A 3 9.71 4.17 33.85
C ILE A 3 8.57 5.17 33.55
N GLN A 4 8.87 6.44 33.25
CA GLN A 4 7.84 7.47 33.11
C GLN A 4 7.26 7.65 31.69
N GLU A 5 7.85 7.09 30.63
CA GLU A 5 7.32 7.25 29.27
C GLU A 5 6.18 6.27 28.92
N SER A 6 5.94 5.25 29.74
CA SER A 6 4.90 4.23 29.45
C SER A 6 3.48 4.66 29.81
N ALA A 7 3.30 5.69 30.65
CA ALA A 7 1.99 6.16 31.08
C ALA A 7 1.32 7.10 30.06
N ALA A 8 2.10 7.89 29.32
CA ALA A 8 1.56 8.88 28.38
C ALA A 8 0.95 8.24 27.12
N VAL A 9 1.37 7.02 26.75
CA VAL A 9 0.87 6.34 25.54
C VAL A 9 -0.48 5.66 25.79
N ALA A 10 -0.81 5.33 27.04
CA ALA A 10 -2.09 4.72 27.40
C ALA A 10 -3.27 5.73 27.42
N GLU A 11 -3.00 7.01 27.70
CA GLU A 11 -4.05 8.04 27.80
C GLU A 11 -4.56 8.51 26.43
N VAL A 12 -3.72 8.47 25.39
CA VAL A 12 -4.10 8.87 24.02
C VAL A 12 -4.96 7.81 23.34
N ALA A 13 -4.82 6.53 23.71
CA ALA A 13 -5.61 5.43 23.16
C ALA A 13 -7.07 5.40 23.65
N ALA A 14 -7.36 6.01 24.81
CA ALA A 14 -8.71 6.02 25.39
C ALA A 14 -9.64 7.09 24.80
N LYS A 15 -9.12 8.02 23.98
CA LYS A 15 -9.88 9.18 23.48
C LYS A 15 -10.50 9.02 22.08
N LEU A 16 -10.37 7.84 21.47
CA LEU A 16 -10.84 7.56 20.09
C LEU A 16 -11.97 6.52 19.99
N GLN A 17 -12.58 6.12 21.10
CA GLN A 17 -13.74 5.23 21.09
C GLN A 17 -14.91 5.82 21.89
N ALA A 18 -15.77 6.58 21.20
CA ALA A 18 -17.19 6.67 21.58
C ALA A 18 -18.08 7.01 20.35
N PRO A 19 -19.26 6.40 20.21
CA PRO A 19 -19.97 6.22 18.93
C PRO A 19 -21.08 7.23 18.63
N GLU A 20 -21.45 7.28 17.35
CA GLU A 20 -22.70 7.83 16.80
C GLU A 20 -23.93 7.50 17.67
N ARG A 21 -24.70 8.53 18.06
CA ARG A 21 -26.14 8.41 18.32
C ARG A 21 -26.90 9.70 18.01
N LEU A 22 -27.89 9.55 17.13
CA LEU A 22 -29.19 10.25 17.11
C LEU A 22 -29.20 11.74 16.76
N ARG A 23 -29.83 12.11 15.64
CA ARG A 23 -31.27 12.45 15.61
C ARG A 23 -31.75 12.84 14.21
N ARG A 24 -32.80 12.14 13.76
CA ARG A 24 -33.75 12.59 12.75
C ARG A 24 -34.37 13.92 13.19
N SER A 25 -34.47 14.90 12.30
CA SER A 25 -35.65 15.75 12.24
C SER A 25 -36.10 15.92 10.79
N HIS A 26 -37.37 15.60 10.59
CA HIS A 26 -38.17 16.00 9.44
C HIS A 26 -38.09 17.51 9.27
N HIS A 27 -38.02 17.99 8.04
CA HIS A 27 -38.82 19.13 7.57
C HIS A 27 -38.98 19.05 6.05
N ASN A 28 -40.23 19.00 5.62
CA ASN A 28 -40.70 19.06 4.24
C ASN A 28 -41.42 20.41 4.09
N PRO A 29 -41.05 21.24 3.11
CA PRO A 29 -42.01 22.18 2.55
C PRO A 29 -42.17 21.96 1.04
N VAL A 30 -43.39 21.52 0.67
CA VAL A 30 -43.92 21.60 -0.68
C VAL A 30 -44.57 22.97 -0.87
N SER A 31 -44.47 23.48 -2.09
CA SER A 31 -45.19 24.59 -2.74
C SER A 31 -44.58 25.99 -2.63
N ARG A 32 -44.16 26.55 -3.77
CA ARG A 32 -44.92 27.59 -4.48
C ARG A 32 -44.30 27.88 -5.86
N ILE A 33 -45.20 27.99 -6.83
CA ILE A 33 -45.04 28.36 -8.25
C ILE A 33 -44.55 29.82 -8.38
N GLN A 34 -43.62 30.08 -9.31
CA GLN A 34 -43.30 31.34 -10.05
C GLN A 34 -41.82 31.24 -10.48
N GLU A 35 -41.32 31.43 -11.70
CA GLU A 35 -41.81 31.88 -13.01
C GLU A 35 -40.85 31.24 -14.04
N VAL A 36 -41.37 30.73 -15.16
CA VAL A 36 -40.54 30.34 -16.31
C VAL A 36 -40.19 31.61 -17.06
N THR A 37 -39.09 32.24 -16.69
CA THR A 37 -38.49 33.33 -17.46
C THR A 37 -37.80 32.74 -18.68
N MET A 38 -38.47 32.85 -19.82
CA MET A 38 -37.86 32.71 -21.14
C MET A 38 -36.89 33.89 -21.37
N GLY A 39 -35.63 33.59 -21.68
CA GLY A 39 -34.69 34.59 -22.20
C GLY A 39 -33.36 34.62 -21.47
N GLY A 40 -32.38 33.90 -22.02
CA GLY A 40 -31.00 33.97 -21.56
C GLY A 40 -30.21 32.76 -22.00
N PHE A 41 -29.84 32.70 -23.28
CA PHE A 41 -28.74 31.86 -23.74
C PHE A 41 -27.48 32.28 -22.97
N VAL A 42 -27.18 31.58 -21.88
CA VAL A 42 -25.88 31.66 -21.23
C VAL A 42 -24.91 30.93 -22.15
N PRO A 43 -23.86 31.57 -22.70
CA PRO A 43 -22.86 30.87 -23.47
C PRO A 43 -22.12 29.92 -22.53
N THR A 44 -22.48 28.63 -22.61
CA THR A 44 -21.89 27.53 -21.84
C THR A 44 -20.40 27.32 -22.12
N ALA A 45 -19.80 28.10 -23.01
CA ALA A 45 -18.37 28.07 -23.32
C ALA A 45 -17.47 28.65 -22.21
N ALA A 46 -17.97 29.56 -21.36
CA ALA A 46 -17.15 30.17 -20.30
C ALA A 46 -17.07 29.35 -19.00
N MET A 47 -18.00 28.40 -18.76
CA MET A 47 -17.97 27.56 -17.56
C MET A 47 -16.95 26.40 -17.64
N SER A 48 -16.46 26.06 -18.83
CA SER A 48 -15.57 24.92 -19.01
C SER A 48 -14.13 25.17 -18.55
N ALA A 49 -13.67 26.43 -18.53
CA ALA A 49 -12.30 26.75 -18.09
C ALA A 49 -12.12 26.67 -16.56
N LEU A 50 -13.15 27.03 -15.78
CA LEU A 50 -13.15 26.91 -14.32
C LEU A 50 -13.31 25.46 -13.83
N GLN A 51 -13.99 24.61 -14.61
CA GLN A 51 -14.14 23.18 -14.30
C GLN A 51 -12.83 22.39 -14.43
N ILE A 52 -11.95 22.78 -15.35
CA ILE A 52 -10.64 22.10 -15.56
C ILE A 52 -9.70 22.31 -14.34
N GLY A 53 -9.75 23.46 -13.68
CA GLY A 53 -8.93 23.76 -12.51
C GLY A 53 -9.34 23.00 -11.23
N PHE A 54 -10.66 22.85 -11.01
CA PHE A 54 -11.19 22.09 -9.87
C PHE A 54 -10.95 20.58 -10.01
N ASP A 55 -11.10 20.04 -11.22
CA ASP A 55 -10.85 18.63 -11.51
C ASP A 55 -9.37 18.25 -11.31
N ALA A 56 -8.43 19.11 -11.70
CA ALA A 56 -7.00 18.86 -11.52
C ALA A 56 -6.59 18.85 -10.03
N ALA A 57 -7.14 19.78 -9.23
CA ALA A 57 -6.90 19.81 -7.79
C ALA A 57 -7.47 18.56 -7.09
N GLN A 58 -8.70 18.17 -7.43
CA GLN A 58 -9.33 16.99 -6.84
C GLN A 58 -8.62 15.68 -7.25
N ARG A 59 -8.16 15.56 -8.51
CA ARG A 59 -7.35 14.42 -8.97
C ARG A 59 -6.02 14.31 -8.24
N ASN A 60 -5.34 15.43 -8.00
CA ASN A 60 -4.10 15.46 -7.22
C ASN A 60 -4.34 15.04 -5.75
N GLN A 61 -5.45 15.44 -5.16
CA GLN A 61 -5.84 15.02 -3.81
C GLN A 61 -6.09 13.50 -3.77
N ARG A 62 -6.85 12.95 -4.72
CA ARG A 62 -7.15 11.51 -4.83
C ARG A 62 -5.88 10.68 -5.08
N ALA A 63 -5.02 11.11 -6.01
CA ALA A 63 -3.75 10.44 -6.29
C ALA A 63 -2.82 10.40 -5.07
N LYS A 64 -2.81 11.45 -4.23
CA LYS A 64 -2.06 11.46 -2.97
C LYS A 64 -2.61 10.44 -1.97
N VAL A 65 -3.93 10.39 -1.80
CA VAL A 65 -4.60 9.45 -0.88
C VAL A 65 -4.38 7.99 -1.32
N GLU A 66 -4.53 7.70 -2.62
CA GLU A 66 -4.24 6.38 -3.19
C GLU A 66 -2.77 5.98 -3.00
N LYS A 67 -1.84 6.92 -3.19
CA LYS A 67 -0.40 6.68 -2.98
C LYS A 67 -0.06 6.42 -1.52
N SER A 68 -0.68 7.13 -0.57
CA SER A 68 -0.48 6.86 0.86
C SER A 68 -1.05 5.49 1.24
N ALA A 69 -2.22 5.11 0.71
CA ALA A 69 -2.82 3.81 0.97
C ALA A 69 -1.95 2.66 0.41
N GLN A 70 -1.46 2.78 -0.83
CA GLN A 70 -0.57 1.79 -1.44
C GLN A 70 0.75 1.64 -0.68
N ARG A 71 1.33 2.75 -0.21
CA ARG A 71 2.56 2.72 0.61
C ARG A 71 2.32 2.06 1.97
N ALA A 72 1.21 2.36 2.63
CA ALA A 72 0.84 1.73 3.88
C ALA A 72 0.68 0.21 3.69
N HIS A 73 -0.05 -0.22 2.66
CA HIS A 73 -0.18 -1.65 2.34
C HIS A 73 1.15 -2.33 2.05
N ALA A 74 2.05 -1.70 1.29
CA ALA A 74 3.38 -2.26 1.04
C ALA A 74 4.22 -2.36 2.32
N GLN A 75 4.15 -1.36 3.21
CA GLN A 75 4.82 -1.37 4.51
C GLN A 75 4.28 -2.49 5.40
N ASP A 76 2.96 -2.64 5.49
CA ASP A 76 2.31 -3.72 6.24
C ASP A 76 2.76 -5.10 5.74
N GLN A 77 2.82 -5.30 4.42
CA GLN A 77 3.31 -6.55 3.83
C GLN A 77 4.78 -6.81 4.17
N ILE A 78 5.64 -5.77 4.13
CA ILE A 78 7.05 -5.88 4.51
C ILE A 78 7.18 -6.23 6.00
N GLU A 79 6.40 -5.59 6.87
CA GLU A 79 6.41 -5.89 8.30
C GLU A 79 5.93 -7.31 8.59
N GLN A 80 4.83 -7.75 7.98
CA GLN A 80 4.34 -9.11 8.12
C GLN A 80 5.38 -10.13 7.65
N LEU A 81 6.02 -9.87 6.51
CA LEU A 81 7.08 -10.71 5.98
C LEU A 81 8.27 -10.78 6.95
N ARG A 82 8.70 -9.66 7.52
CA ARG A 82 9.77 -9.61 8.53
C ARG A 82 9.41 -10.38 9.80
N ARG A 83 8.19 -10.21 10.32
CA ARG A 83 7.71 -10.94 11.51
C ARG A 83 7.67 -12.44 11.25
N LYS A 84 7.18 -12.85 10.09
CA LYS A 84 7.14 -14.27 9.68
C LYS A 84 8.56 -14.85 9.59
N GLN A 85 9.48 -14.14 8.95
CA GLN A 85 10.88 -14.56 8.84
C GLN A 85 11.57 -14.69 10.19
N GLU A 86 11.32 -13.77 11.12
CA GLU A 86 11.91 -13.84 12.47
C GLU A 86 11.39 -15.05 13.25
N THR A 87 10.09 -15.35 13.16
CA THR A 87 9.50 -16.55 13.78
C THR A 87 10.08 -17.82 13.18
N GLU A 88 10.14 -17.93 11.84
CA GLU A 88 10.74 -19.07 11.14
C GLU A 88 12.22 -19.24 11.47
N ARG A 89 12.97 -18.14 11.63
CA ARG A 89 14.38 -18.18 12.04
C ARG A 89 14.54 -18.78 13.43
N ARG A 90 13.70 -18.37 14.38
CA ARG A 90 13.71 -18.89 15.75
C ARG A 90 13.34 -20.37 15.79
N GLN A 91 12.31 -20.77 15.05
CA GLN A 91 11.89 -22.17 14.96
C GLN A 91 13.02 -23.04 14.39
N ARG A 92 13.61 -22.65 13.26
CA ARG A 92 14.74 -23.38 12.66
C ARG A 92 15.93 -23.53 13.59
N ALA A 93 16.28 -22.48 14.35
CA ALA A 93 17.37 -22.55 15.32
C ALA A 93 17.07 -23.54 16.47
N GLN A 94 15.82 -23.57 16.94
CA GLN A 94 15.39 -24.52 17.98
C GLN A 94 15.39 -25.95 17.46
N ASP A 95 14.91 -26.17 16.23
CA ASP A 95 14.87 -27.48 15.59
C ASP A 95 16.28 -28.03 15.37
N LEU A 96 17.21 -27.18 14.89
CA LEU A 96 18.62 -27.55 14.76
C LEU A 96 19.23 -27.95 16.10
N LYS A 97 19.01 -27.14 17.15
CA LYS A 97 19.50 -27.45 18.49
C LYS A 97 18.95 -28.79 19.00
N ARG A 98 17.66 -29.05 18.77
CA ARG A 98 17.00 -30.31 19.13
C ARG A 98 17.57 -31.49 18.34
N ALA A 99 17.83 -31.33 17.04
CA ALA A 99 18.42 -32.36 16.19
C ALA A 99 19.84 -32.72 16.64
N ILE A 100 20.69 -31.72 16.91
CA ILE A 100 22.05 -31.92 17.43
C ILE A 100 22.01 -32.64 18.79
N ALA A 101 21.13 -32.21 19.70
CA ALA A 101 20.97 -32.83 21.00
C ALA A 101 20.49 -34.30 20.89
N ALA A 102 19.52 -34.57 20.01
CA ALA A 102 19.04 -35.92 19.74
C ALA A 102 20.13 -36.82 19.15
N GLN A 103 20.96 -36.27 18.25
CA GLN A 103 22.06 -37.02 17.65
C GLN A 103 23.17 -37.31 18.66
N ARG A 104 23.53 -36.34 19.52
CA ARG A 104 24.44 -36.56 20.65
C ARG A 104 23.91 -37.64 21.60
N ALA A 105 22.62 -37.60 21.94
CA ALA A 105 22.00 -38.63 22.78
C ALA A 105 22.05 -40.03 22.12
N ARG A 106 21.83 -40.12 20.80
CA ARG A 106 21.95 -41.37 20.04
C ARG A 106 23.38 -41.91 20.01
N PHE A 107 24.38 -41.04 19.88
CA PHE A 107 25.79 -41.45 19.95
C PHE A 107 26.14 -41.95 21.35
N GLY A 108 25.74 -41.23 22.40
CA GLY A 108 25.93 -41.66 23.79
C GLY A 108 25.24 -43.00 24.09
N ALA A 109 24.02 -43.21 23.63
CA ALA A 109 23.29 -44.47 23.81
C ALA A 109 23.94 -45.67 23.09
N ARG A 110 24.75 -45.41 22.05
CA ARG A 110 25.52 -46.43 21.32
C ARG A 110 26.93 -46.63 21.87
N GLY A 111 27.29 -45.96 22.96
CA GLY A 111 28.65 -45.99 23.52
C GLY A 111 29.70 -45.35 22.61
N LEU A 112 29.29 -44.57 21.61
CA LEU A 112 30.22 -43.88 20.73
C LEU A 112 30.79 -42.66 21.48
N PRO A 113 32.12 -42.49 21.51
CA PRO A 113 32.72 -41.30 22.07
C PRO A 113 32.27 -40.08 21.26
N VAL A 114 32.02 -38.97 21.96
CA VAL A 114 31.51 -37.73 21.35
C VAL A 114 32.56 -37.01 20.49
N GLY A 115 33.77 -37.57 20.34
CA GLY A 115 34.88 -36.96 19.59
C GLY A 115 35.10 -37.52 18.18
N GLY A 116 35.99 -36.86 17.44
CA GLY A 116 36.44 -37.29 16.12
C GLY A 116 35.34 -37.23 15.06
N SER A 117 35.08 -38.35 14.39
CA SER A 117 34.13 -38.42 13.27
C SER A 117 32.69 -38.06 13.67
N ALA A 118 32.27 -38.35 14.90
CA ALA A 118 30.94 -37.97 15.38
C ALA A 118 30.79 -36.45 15.50
N GLU A 119 31.83 -35.78 15.99
CA GLU A 119 31.86 -34.32 16.08
C GLU A 119 31.97 -33.65 14.70
N ALA A 120 32.72 -34.24 13.77
CA ALA A 120 32.81 -33.77 12.39
C ALA A 120 31.44 -33.81 11.68
N VAL A 121 30.62 -34.85 11.91
CA VAL A 121 29.25 -34.92 11.36
C VAL A 121 28.34 -33.84 11.96
N LEU A 122 28.43 -33.61 13.28
CA LEU A 122 27.65 -32.56 13.95
C LEU A 122 28.07 -31.17 13.47
N ALA A 123 29.37 -30.94 13.30
CA ALA A 123 29.91 -29.70 12.76
C ALA A 123 29.48 -29.48 11.31
N GLY A 124 29.47 -30.54 10.48
CA GLY A 124 28.97 -30.49 9.11
C GLY A 124 27.48 -30.14 9.03
N LEU A 125 26.65 -30.73 9.89
CA LEU A 125 25.23 -30.39 9.98
C LEU A 125 25.00 -28.93 10.41
N ALA A 126 25.81 -28.43 11.35
CA ALA A 126 25.75 -27.02 11.75
C ALA A 126 26.17 -26.08 10.60
N ALA A 127 27.23 -26.43 9.86
CA ALA A 127 27.70 -25.66 8.71
C ALA A 127 26.67 -25.61 7.58
N GLU A 128 26.03 -26.75 7.27
CA GLU A 128 24.97 -26.83 6.25
C GLU A 128 23.75 -25.98 6.66
N ALA A 129 23.37 -26.02 7.94
CA ALA A 129 22.29 -25.19 8.45
C ALA A 129 22.60 -23.69 8.35
N GLU A 130 23.85 -23.28 8.59
CA GLU A 130 24.25 -21.88 8.44
C GLU A 130 24.23 -21.45 6.97
N ARG A 131 24.67 -22.31 6.05
CA ARG A 131 24.58 -22.06 4.60
C ARG A 131 23.12 -21.92 4.12
N SER A 132 22.24 -22.80 4.58
CA SER A 132 20.81 -22.70 4.30
C SER A 132 20.19 -21.40 4.83
N ASN A 133 20.65 -20.93 6.01
CA ASN A 133 20.24 -19.66 6.58
C ASN A 133 20.71 -18.47 5.73
N THR A 134 21.95 -18.47 5.24
CA THR A 134 22.45 -17.39 4.38
C THR A 134 21.67 -17.31 3.07
N ASP A 135 21.39 -18.45 2.44
CA ASP A 135 20.64 -18.51 1.18
C ASP A 135 19.19 -18.03 1.39
N SER A 136 18.57 -18.44 2.49
CA SER A 136 17.23 -17.97 2.87
C SER A 136 17.17 -16.45 3.04
N ARG A 137 18.20 -15.84 3.66
CA ARG A 137 18.30 -14.39 3.83
C ARG A 137 18.48 -13.68 2.49
N ALA A 138 19.29 -14.23 1.59
CA ALA A 138 19.46 -13.69 0.24
C ALA A 138 18.14 -13.67 -0.54
N LEU A 139 17.39 -14.79 -0.50
CA LEU A 139 16.06 -14.90 -1.12
C LEU A 139 15.04 -13.91 -0.52
N ALA A 140 15.05 -13.76 0.80
CA ALA A 140 14.21 -12.78 1.50
C ALA A 140 14.50 -11.34 1.04
N ASN A 141 15.79 -10.97 0.97
CA ASN A 141 16.20 -9.64 0.51
C ASN A 141 15.82 -9.40 -0.95
N LEU A 142 15.93 -10.42 -1.81
CA LEU A 142 15.50 -10.33 -3.20
C LEU A 142 13.99 -10.04 -3.31
N ARG A 143 13.15 -10.74 -2.53
CA ARG A 143 11.70 -10.50 -2.48
C ARG A 143 11.35 -9.10 -1.99
N ILE A 144 12.03 -8.63 -0.94
CA ILE A 144 11.85 -7.24 -0.44
C ILE A 144 12.24 -6.23 -1.52
N GLY A 145 13.33 -6.50 -2.25
CA GLY A 145 13.75 -5.70 -3.41
C GLY A 145 12.67 -5.61 -4.47
N GLN A 146 12.06 -6.76 -4.84
CA GLN A 146 10.97 -6.82 -5.82
C GLN A 146 9.73 -6.01 -5.38
N LEU A 147 9.29 -6.15 -4.13
CA LEU A 147 8.16 -5.37 -3.60
C LEU A 147 8.42 -3.84 -3.66
N ASN A 148 9.67 -3.44 -3.40
CA ASN A 148 10.07 -2.03 -3.51
C ASN A 148 10.12 -1.56 -4.97
N THR A 149 10.58 -2.38 -5.92
CA THR A 149 10.56 -2.01 -7.33
C THR A 149 9.14 -1.92 -7.88
N ASP A 150 8.25 -2.84 -7.48
CA ASP A 150 6.86 -2.88 -7.94
C ASP A 150 6.08 -1.65 -7.45
N SER A 151 6.24 -1.30 -6.16
CA SER A 151 5.62 -0.09 -5.59
C SER A 151 6.15 1.19 -6.23
N ASN A 152 7.44 1.26 -6.55
CA ASN A 152 8.03 2.39 -7.26
C ASN A 152 7.54 2.48 -8.72
N TYR A 153 7.40 1.36 -9.41
CA TYR A 153 6.86 1.30 -10.77
C TYR A 153 5.40 1.76 -10.81
N ALA A 154 4.57 1.27 -9.88
CA ALA A 154 3.17 1.71 -9.73
C ALA A 154 3.08 3.22 -9.47
N ALA A 155 3.94 3.75 -8.60
CA ALA A 155 4.00 5.19 -8.33
C ALA A 155 4.39 6.00 -9.58
N ARG A 156 5.35 5.52 -10.39
CA ARG A 156 5.74 6.17 -11.65
C ARG A 156 4.61 6.15 -12.68
N LYS A 157 3.95 5.01 -12.86
CA LYS A 157 2.81 4.88 -13.80
C LYS A 157 1.65 5.80 -13.41
N SER A 158 1.36 5.93 -12.12
CA SER A 158 0.34 6.87 -11.61
C SER A 158 0.70 8.33 -11.96
N LEU A 159 1.97 8.73 -11.79
CA LEU A 159 2.43 10.07 -12.18
C LEU A 159 2.36 10.31 -13.68
N LEU A 160 2.74 9.33 -14.51
CA LEU A 160 2.64 9.41 -15.96
C LEU A 160 1.19 9.58 -16.42
N ASN A 161 0.26 8.79 -15.86
CA ASN A 161 -1.18 8.94 -16.15
C ASN A 161 -1.73 10.30 -15.69
N ALA A 162 -1.22 10.86 -14.58
CA ALA A 162 -1.63 12.18 -14.11
C ALA A 162 -1.05 13.32 -14.98
N THR A 163 0.09 13.10 -15.63
CA THR A 163 0.78 14.10 -16.44
C THR A 163 0.40 14.00 -17.91
N GLN A 164 -0.21 12.88 -18.36
CA GLN A 164 -0.59 12.68 -19.75
C GLN A 164 -1.67 13.71 -20.13
N PRO A 165 -1.34 14.69 -20.98
CA PRO A 165 -2.23 15.79 -21.26
C PRO A 165 -3.37 15.31 -22.17
N THR A 166 -4.60 15.57 -21.75
CA THR A 166 -5.83 15.30 -22.49
C THR A 166 -5.93 16.19 -23.74
N TYR A 167 -5.04 16.01 -24.72
CA TYR A 167 -5.07 16.77 -25.99
C TYR A 167 -6.07 16.19 -27.02
N ALA A 168 -6.69 15.04 -26.74
CA ALA A 168 -7.57 14.37 -27.69
C ALA A 168 -8.99 14.97 -27.76
N SER A 169 -9.49 15.64 -26.72
CA SER A 169 -10.88 16.12 -26.67
C SER A 169 -11.09 17.55 -27.15
N THR A 170 -10.04 18.37 -27.18
CA THR A 170 -10.15 19.77 -27.65
C THR A 170 -10.19 19.87 -29.18
N PHE A 171 -9.54 18.95 -29.90
CA PHE A 171 -9.56 18.95 -31.36
C PHE A 171 -10.95 18.59 -31.94
N ASP A 172 -11.69 17.65 -31.35
CA ASP A 172 -13.03 17.27 -31.87
C ASP A 172 -14.07 18.40 -31.67
N VAL A 173 -13.93 19.19 -30.60
CA VAL A 173 -14.82 20.34 -30.34
C VAL A 173 -14.52 21.50 -31.31
N ILE A 174 -13.25 21.76 -31.62
CA ILE A 174 -12.86 22.79 -32.60
C ILE A 174 -13.29 22.36 -34.02
N GLN A 175 -13.15 21.08 -34.36
CA GLN A 175 -13.51 20.57 -35.68
C GLN A 175 -15.03 20.52 -35.91
N LYS A 176 -15.83 20.26 -34.86
CA LYS A 176 -17.30 20.36 -34.92
C LYS A 176 -17.80 21.81 -34.98
N GLY A 177 -17.08 22.76 -34.38
CA GLY A 177 -17.42 24.19 -34.48
C GLY A 177 -17.27 24.74 -35.90
N LEU A 178 -16.24 24.30 -36.63
CA LEU A 178 -15.96 24.77 -37.99
C LEU A 178 -16.88 24.18 -39.07
N ARG A 179 -17.64 23.11 -38.79
CA ARG A 179 -18.58 22.51 -39.75
C ARG A 179 -20.00 23.08 -39.68
N ARG A 180 -20.29 24.03 -38.78
CA ARG A 180 -21.65 24.55 -38.54
C ARG A 180 -21.91 25.96 -39.09
N PHE A 181 -21.09 26.46 -40.01
CA PHE A 181 -21.42 27.68 -40.77
C PHE A 181 -21.89 27.29 -42.17
N PRO A 182 -23.19 27.41 -42.50
CA PRO A 182 -23.62 27.47 -43.89
C PRO A 182 -23.18 28.83 -44.46
N LEU A 183 -22.00 28.88 -45.08
CA LEU A 183 -21.73 29.84 -46.13
C LEU A 183 -22.48 29.31 -47.35
N PHE A 184 -23.64 29.90 -47.69
CA PHE A 184 -24.26 30.02 -49.02
C PHE A 184 -25.74 30.34 -48.81
N ASP A 185 -26.06 31.64 -48.82
CA ASP A 185 -27.37 32.13 -49.23
C ASP A 185 -27.08 33.03 -50.44
N ALA A 186 -27.47 32.56 -51.62
CA ALA A 186 -27.38 33.24 -52.92
C ALA A 186 -28.58 32.82 -53.76
#